data_AF-A0A7C7TDA5-F1
#
_entry.id   AF-A0A7C7TDA5-F1
#
_cell.length_a   1.000
_cell.length_b   1.000
_cell.length_c   1.000
_cell.angle_alpha   90.00
_cell.angle_beta   90.00
_cell.angle_gamma   90.00
#
_symmetry.space_group_name_H-M   'P 1'
#
loop_
_entity.id
_entity.type
_entity.pdbx_description
1 polymer ?
#
loop_
_entity_poly.entity_id
_entity_poly.type
_entity_poly.pdbx_seq_one_letter_code
_entity_poly.pdbx_strand_id
1 'polypeptide(L)'
;TMIESGPTSGVLGAAELGKLINQKNIITLDVGGTTAKCSLIENGNVKINTNYWIEKNRLSAGYPVMLPVVDIVEIGNGGGSIAWVDDYNKLHVGPQSAGADPGPVSYGKGGTSITTTDANLIANRINQKFFCGGEIKADMESVNKNIESFAQKLKFSIAETARGIIRIANNNMINALKLVSVNKGYDPREFTLVAFGGGGGMHATSLAKELNIPKVIIPVNSSVFSAWGMLMSDLRRDYILTKLTTMNEDATEVLN
;
A
#
# COMPACT_ATOMS: atom_id res chain seq x y z
N THR A 1 23.28 -3.17 1.07
CA THR A 1 22.04 -3.83 1.50
C THR A 1 20.86 -3.08 0.91
N MET A 2 19.94 -3.77 0.23
CA MET A 2 18.75 -3.13 -0.33
C MET A 2 17.57 -3.30 0.64
N ILE A 3 17.05 -2.20 1.17
CA ILE A 3 15.84 -2.15 2.00
C ILE A 3 14.76 -1.47 1.16
N GLU A 4 13.55 -2.06 1.08
CA GLU A 4 12.40 -1.49 0.36
C GLU A 4 12.68 -1.10 -1.11
N SER A 5 13.55 -1.83 -1.83
CA SER A 5 13.98 -1.42 -3.18
C SER A 5 12.84 -1.33 -4.20
N GLY A 6 11.94 -2.32 -4.25
CA GLY A 6 10.81 -2.32 -5.17
C GLY A 6 9.86 -1.13 -4.96
N PRO A 7 9.31 -0.96 -3.74
CA PRO A 7 8.45 0.18 -3.42
C PRO A 7 9.14 1.53 -3.60
N THR A 8 10.43 1.62 -3.25
CA THR A 8 11.26 2.80 -3.50
C THR A 8 11.27 3.17 -4.99
N SER A 9 11.48 2.20 -5.89
CA SER A 9 11.40 2.44 -7.33
C SER A 9 10.03 2.95 -7.76
N GLY A 10 8.94 2.44 -7.18
CA GLY A 10 7.59 2.94 -7.45
C GLY A 10 7.39 4.40 -7.03
N VAL A 11 7.92 4.79 -5.86
CA VAL A 11 7.87 6.18 -5.37
C VAL A 11 8.69 7.11 -6.27
N LEU A 12 9.92 6.71 -6.64
CA LEU A 12 10.76 7.47 -7.57
C LEU A 12 10.08 7.62 -8.94
N GLY A 13 9.52 6.52 -9.47
CA GLY A 13 8.74 6.55 -10.71
C GLY A 13 7.53 7.48 -10.64
N ALA A 14 6.85 7.56 -9.50
CA ALA A 14 5.76 8.51 -9.29
C ALA A 14 6.25 9.97 -9.27
N ALA A 15 7.43 10.24 -8.72
CA ALA A 15 8.05 11.56 -8.75
C ALA A 15 8.40 11.98 -10.20
N GLU A 16 9.01 11.08 -10.97
CA GLU A 16 9.32 11.33 -12.38
C GLU A 16 8.06 11.49 -13.24
N LEU A 17 7.05 10.62 -13.05
CA LEU A 17 5.75 10.78 -13.68
C LEU A 17 5.15 12.15 -13.34
N GLY A 18 5.21 12.55 -12.07
CA GLY A 18 4.75 13.84 -11.58
C GLY A 18 5.38 15.02 -12.31
N LYS A 19 6.69 14.99 -12.56
CA LYS A 19 7.38 16.01 -13.37
C LYS A 19 6.81 16.07 -14.78
N LEU A 20 6.60 14.92 -15.44
CA LEU A 20 6.08 14.84 -16.81
C LEU A 20 4.65 15.41 -16.95
N ILE A 21 3.83 15.27 -15.92
CA ILE A 21 2.42 15.70 -15.94
C ILE A 21 2.15 16.98 -15.12
N ASN A 22 3.22 17.67 -14.71
CA ASN A 22 3.17 18.88 -13.88
C ASN A 22 2.35 18.71 -12.58
N GLN A 23 2.60 17.61 -11.86
CA GLN A 23 2.07 17.33 -10.53
C GLN A 23 3.23 17.10 -9.56
N LYS A 24 3.53 18.10 -8.74
CA LYS A 24 4.70 18.08 -7.83
C LYS A 24 4.40 17.53 -6.44
N ASN A 25 3.14 17.58 -6.03
CA ASN A 25 2.67 17.11 -4.73
C ASN A 25 1.89 15.81 -4.95
N ILE A 26 2.50 14.69 -4.60
CA ILE A 26 1.96 13.35 -4.87
C ILE A 26 1.93 12.54 -3.58
N ILE A 27 0.80 11.87 -3.33
CA ILE A 27 0.72 10.76 -2.39
C ILE A 27 0.75 9.48 -3.23
N THR A 28 1.64 8.56 -2.91
CA THR A 28 1.73 7.28 -3.61
C THR A 28 0.99 6.19 -2.84
N LEU A 29 0.39 5.27 -3.58
CA LEU A 29 -0.27 4.09 -3.04
C LEU A 29 0.07 2.88 -3.91
N ASP A 30 0.89 1.98 -3.38
CA ASP A 30 1.18 0.67 -3.96
C ASP A 30 0.39 -0.40 -3.22
N VAL A 31 -0.53 -1.08 -3.89
CA VAL A 31 -1.26 -2.21 -3.27
C VAL A 31 -0.88 -3.50 -3.97
N GLY A 32 -0.17 -4.35 -3.24
CA GLY A 32 0.20 -5.70 -3.67
C GLY A 32 -0.74 -6.79 -3.13
N GLY A 33 -0.26 -8.03 -3.22
CA GLY A 33 -0.96 -9.18 -2.65
C GLY A 33 -0.97 -9.16 -1.13
N THR A 34 0.12 -8.81 -0.46
CA THR A 34 0.20 -8.93 1.00
C THR A 34 -0.01 -7.60 1.71
N THR A 35 0.55 -6.53 1.16
CA THR A 35 0.64 -5.23 1.83
C THR A 35 0.31 -4.09 0.91
N ALA A 36 -0.04 -2.96 1.53
CA ALA A 36 -0.14 -1.67 0.88
C ALA A 36 0.99 -0.79 1.42
N LYS A 37 1.61 -0.04 0.52
CA LYS A 37 2.69 0.89 0.83
C LYS A 37 2.31 2.27 0.34
N CYS A 38 2.67 3.27 1.13
CA CYS A 38 2.40 4.65 0.78
C CYS A 38 3.59 5.54 1.14
N SER A 39 3.75 6.60 0.38
CA SER A 39 4.76 7.63 0.60
C SER A 39 4.20 8.97 0.15
N LEU A 40 4.93 10.04 0.45
CA LEU A 40 4.57 11.40 0.10
C LEU A 40 5.75 12.08 -0.61
N ILE A 41 5.44 12.75 -1.71
CA ILE A 41 6.35 13.53 -2.54
C ILE A 41 5.86 14.96 -2.48
N GLU A 42 6.72 15.86 -2.04
CA GLU A 42 6.42 17.28 -1.89
C GLU A 42 7.34 18.08 -2.81
N ASN A 43 6.76 18.99 -3.60
CA ASN A 43 7.53 19.84 -4.52
C ASN A 43 8.43 19.03 -5.47
N GLY A 44 8.04 17.80 -5.82
CA GLY A 44 8.81 16.87 -6.66
C GLY A 44 9.94 16.13 -5.94
N ASN A 45 10.10 16.34 -4.64
CA ASN A 45 11.15 15.71 -3.84
C ASN A 45 10.61 14.54 -3.03
N VAL A 46 11.28 13.39 -3.18
CA VAL A 46 11.03 12.20 -2.36
C VAL A 46 11.71 12.38 -1.02
N LYS A 47 10.97 12.19 0.08
CA LYS A 47 11.55 12.27 1.42
C LYS A 47 12.43 11.06 1.71
N ILE A 48 13.62 11.34 2.26
CA ILE A 48 14.57 10.35 2.74
C ILE A 48 14.61 10.43 4.26
N ASN A 49 14.55 9.26 4.92
CA ASN A 49 14.68 9.12 6.36
C ASN A 49 15.93 8.29 6.66
N THR A 50 16.68 8.66 7.70
CA THR A 50 17.86 7.91 8.18
C THR A 50 17.58 7.13 9.47
N ASN A 51 16.41 7.34 10.07
CA ASN A 51 15.94 6.66 11.28
C ASN A 51 14.83 5.66 10.91
N TYR A 52 15.23 4.52 10.34
CA TYR A 52 14.32 3.45 9.95
C TYR A 52 14.34 2.29 10.95
N TRP A 53 13.21 1.63 11.13
CA TRP A 53 13.09 0.45 12.00
C TRP A 53 12.49 -0.72 11.22
N ILE A 54 13.25 -1.80 11.08
CA ILE A 54 12.78 -3.05 10.48
C ILE A 54 11.94 -3.82 11.52
N GLU A 55 10.80 -4.39 11.10
CA GLU A 55 9.93 -5.27 11.93
C GLU A 55 9.35 -4.63 13.21
N LYS A 56 9.43 -3.30 13.35
CA LYS A 56 8.83 -2.60 14.48
C LYS A 56 7.32 -2.69 14.42
N ASN A 57 6.71 -3.10 15.52
CA ASN A 57 5.25 -3.12 15.68
C ASN A 57 4.88 -2.76 17.14
N ARG A 58 3.61 -2.89 17.52
CA ARG A 58 3.17 -2.53 18.89
C ARG A 58 3.79 -3.40 19.99
N LEU A 59 4.25 -4.61 19.64
CA LEU A 59 4.78 -5.62 20.56
C LEU A 59 6.29 -5.87 20.38
N SER A 60 6.88 -5.45 19.26
CA SER A 60 8.31 -5.60 18.95
C SER A 60 8.95 -4.23 18.77
N ALA A 61 10.09 -4.03 19.45
CA ALA A 61 10.90 -2.83 19.27
C ALA A 61 11.42 -2.69 17.83
N GLY A 62 11.58 -3.81 17.11
CA GLY A 62 12.19 -3.85 15.79
C GLY A 62 13.71 -3.63 15.82
N TYR A 63 14.31 -3.51 14.65
CA TYR A 63 15.75 -3.29 14.49
C TYR A 63 16.01 -1.92 13.87
N PRO A 64 16.72 -1.01 14.57
CA PRO A 64 17.04 0.29 14.02
C PRO A 64 18.11 0.14 12.93
N VAL A 65 17.91 0.83 11.82
CA VAL A 65 18.86 0.89 10.71
C VAL A 65 19.15 2.34 10.38
N MET A 66 20.45 2.68 10.42
CA MET A 66 20.95 4.03 10.23
C MET A 66 21.43 4.23 8.79
N LEU A 67 20.55 3.97 7.83
CA LEU A 67 20.79 4.10 6.39
C LEU A 67 19.74 5.02 5.77
N PRO A 68 20.09 5.81 4.74
CA PRO A 68 19.11 6.63 4.02
C PRO A 68 18.14 5.71 3.28
N VAL A 69 16.87 5.79 3.63
CA VAL A 69 15.78 5.05 2.97
C VAL A 69 14.68 6.01 2.57
N VAL A 70 13.94 5.68 1.51
CA VAL A 70 12.73 6.43 1.18
C VAL A 70 11.73 6.27 2.32
N ASP A 71 11.10 7.39 2.69
CA ASP A 71 10.10 7.44 3.75
C ASP A 71 8.79 6.78 3.28
N ILE A 72 8.71 5.47 3.53
CA ILE A 72 7.60 4.61 3.16
C ILE A 72 6.92 4.10 4.42
N VAL A 73 5.59 4.15 4.44
CA VAL A 73 4.77 3.47 5.44
C VAL A 73 4.13 2.26 4.80
N GLU A 74 4.34 1.11 5.41
CA GLU A 74 3.72 -0.16 5.04
C GLU A 74 2.60 -0.52 6.02
N ILE A 75 1.50 -1.05 5.47
CA ILE A 75 0.45 -1.68 6.26
C ILE A 75 0.17 -3.08 5.71
N GLY A 76 -0.08 -4.03 6.63
CA GLY A 76 -0.49 -5.40 6.33
C GLY A 76 -1.91 -5.51 5.77
N ASN A 77 -2.21 -4.75 4.71
CA ASN A 77 -3.49 -4.72 4.02
C ASN A 77 -3.25 -4.73 2.51
N GLY A 78 -3.39 -5.90 1.88
CA GLY A 78 -3.31 -6.11 0.44
C GLY A 78 -4.46 -6.98 -0.07
N GLY A 79 -4.30 -7.54 -1.27
CA GLY A 79 -5.31 -8.45 -1.85
C GLY A 79 -5.56 -9.73 -1.04
N GLY A 80 -4.52 -10.33 -0.50
CA GLY A 80 -4.54 -11.55 0.30
C GLY A 80 -4.84 -11.33 1.79
N SER A 81 -5.12 -10.10 2.23
CA SER A 81 -5.48 -9.86 3.64
C SER A 81 -6.74 -10.60 4.01
N ILE A 82 -6.66 -11.38 5.09
CA ILE A 82 -7.70 -12.32 5.51
C ILE A 82 -8.78 -11.57 6.27
N ALA A 83 -10.05 -11.82 5.92
CA ALA A 83 -11.20 -11.41 6.70
C ALA A 83 -11.45 -12.41 7.83
N TRP A 84 -11.62 -11.91 9.05
CA TRP A 84 -11.88 -12.74 10.23
C TRP A 84 -12.87 -12.05 11.17
N VAL A 85 -13.49 -12.84 12.06
CA VAL A 85 -14.44 -12.36 13.05
C VAL A 85 -13.87 -12.63 14.43
N ASP A 86 -13.87 -11.61 15.29
CA ASP A 86 -13.41 -11.77 16.67
C ASP A 86 -14.48 -12.39 17.59
N ASP A 87 -14.09 -12.68 18.83
CA ASP A 87 -14.99 -13.26 19.84
C ASP A 87 -16.21 -12.37 20.17
N TYR A 88 -16.21 -11.11 19.71
CA TYR A 88 -17.28 -10.13 19.89
C TYR A 88 -18.13 -9.91 18.63
N ASN A 89 -18.02 -10.81 17.64
CA ASN A 89 -18.71 -10.74 16.35
C ASN A 89 -18.37 -9.48 15.51
N LYS A 90 -17.18 -8.90 15.70
CA LYS A 90 -16.72 -7.79 14.85
C LYS A 90 -15.90 -8.33 13.69
N LEU A 91 -16.21 -7.82 12.49
CA LEU A 91 -15.46 -8.10 11.28
C LEU A 91 -14.14 -7.31 11.28
N HIS A 92 -13.04 -8.00 10.99
CA HIS A 92 -11.71 -7.45 10.80
C HIS A 92 -11.12 -7.91 9.46
N VAL A 93 -10.14 -7.17 8.94
CA VAL A 93 -9.38 -7.55 7.74
C VAL A 93 -7.90 -7.30 7.97
N GLY A 94 -7.09 -8.35 7.82
CA GLY A 94 -5.68 -8.35 8.22
C GLY A 94 -5.50 -8.27 9.75
N PRO A 95 -4.24 -8.14 10.22
CA PRO A 95 -3.01 -8.04 9.44
C PRO A 95 -2.55 -9.37 8.81
N GLN A 96 -3.20 -10.49 9.15
CA GLN A 96 -2.89 -11.79 8.56
C GLN A 96 -3.15 -11.77 7.05
N SER A 97 -2.27 -12.44 6.30
CA SER A 97 -2.38 -12.57 4.85
C SER A 97 -2.35 -14.04 4.45
N ALA A 98 -3.13 -14.38 3.43
CA ALA A 98 -3.10 -15.70 2.79
C ALA A 98 -1.86 -15.89 1.91
N GLY A 99 -1.06 -14.84 1.70
CA GLY A 99 0.14 -14.88 0.87
C GLY A 99 -0.17 -15.20 -0.60
N ALA A 100 0.77 -15.87 -1.27
CA ALA A 100 0.60 -16.38 -2.64
C ALA A 100 0.32 -17.89 -2.69
N ASP A 101 0.60 -18.60 -1.59
CA ASP A 101 0.40 -20.04 -1.42
C ASP A 101 -0.02 -20.31 0.05
N PRO A 102 -1.25 -20.78 0.32
CA PRO A 102 -2.29 -21.13 -0.65
C PRO A 102 -2.91 -19.92 -1.37
N GLY A 103 -2.74 -18.70 -0.83
CA GLY A 103 -3.30 -17.48 -1.41
C GLY A 103 -4.82 -17.35 -1.21
N PRO A 104 -5.44 -16.34 -1.86
CA PRO A 104 -6.89 -16.15 -1.88
C PRO A 104 -7.66 -17.42 -2.25
N VAL A 105 -8.89 -17.57 -1.74
CA VAL A 105 -9.74 -18.73 -2.05
C VAL A 105 -9.97 -18.84 -3.56
N SER A 106 -10.12 -17.71 -4.23
CA SER A 106 -10.26 -17.59 -5.68
C SER A 106 -9.10 -18.18 -6.48
N TYR A 107 -7.94 -18.45 -5.88
CA TYR A 107 -6.80 -19.07 -6.58
C TYR A 107 -6.98 -20.59 -6.71
N GLY A 108 -7.90 -21.21 -5.97
CA GLY A 108 -8.19 -22.64 -6.08
C GLY A 108 -7.10 -23.57 -5.53
N LYS A 109 -6.14 -23.06 -4.76
CA LYS A 109 -5.01 -23.83 -4.20
C LYS A 109 -5.26 -24.39 -2.80
N GLY A 110 -6.52 -24.57 -2.41
CA GLY A 110 -6.90 -25.11 -1.10
C GLY A 110 -7.02 -24.09 0.03
N GLY A 111 -6.89 -22.79 -0.26
CA GLY A 111 -7.19 -21.73 0.71
C GLY A 111 -8.69 -21.69 1.05
N THR A 112 -9.01 -21.48 2.33
CA THR A 112 -10.42 -21.43 2.83
C THR A 112 -10.78 -20.09 3.48
N SER A 113 -9.80 -19.27 3.80
CA SER A 113 -10.01 -17.98 4.44
C SER A 113 -10.31 -16.91 3.39
N ILE A 114 -11.48 -16.28 3.48
CA ILE A 114 -11.89 -15.21 2.56
C ILE A 114 -10.93 -14.01 2.68
N THR A 115 -10.52 -13.48 1.53
CA THR A 115 -9.58 -12.35 1.43
C THR A 115 -10.18 -11.10 0.76
N THR A 116 -9.43 -9.99 0.78
CA THR A 116 -9.78 -8.76 0.05
C THR A 116 -9.96 -9.01 -1.46
N THR A 117 -9.15 -9.87 -2.08
CA THR A 117 -9.27 -10.24 -3.50
C THR A 117 -10.57 -10.98 -3.77
N ASP A 118 -10.94 -11.93 -2.90
CA ASP A 118 -12.20 -12.67 -3.02
C ASP A 118 -13.40 -11.72 -2.90
N ALA A 119 -13.35 -10.77 -1.95
CA ALA A 119 -14.37 -9.74 -1.80
C ALA A 119 -14.49 -8.84 -3.04
N ASN A 120 -13.37 -8.46 -3.68
CA ASN A 120 -13.38 -7.68 -4.92
C ASN A 120 -13.95 -8.47 -6.12
N LEU A 121 -13.72 -9.80 -6.19
CA LEU A 121 -14.34 -10.68 -7.20
C LEU A 121 -15.85 -10.80 -7.00
N ILE A 122 -16.31 -10.97 -5.75
CA ILE A 122 -17.75 -11.01 -5.41
C ILE A 122 -18.42 -9.67 -5.74
N ALA A 123 -17.75 -8.56 -5.46
CA ALA A 123 -18.23 -7.21 -5.76
C ALA A 123 -18.14 -6.85 -7.26
N ASN A 124 -17.72 -7.77 -8.13
CA ASN A 124 -17.51 -7.58 -9.57
C ASN A 124 -16.56 -6.41 -9.91
N ARG A 125 -15.64 -6.07 -9.00
CA ARG A 125 -14.56 -5.10 -9.26
C ARG A 125 -13.43 -5.73 -10.08
N ILE A 126 -13.28 -7.04 -9.96
CA ILE A 126 -12.38 -7.86 -10.76
C ILE A 126 -13.24 -8.68 -11.73
N ASN A 127 -12.88 -8.67 -13.01
CA ASN A 127 -13.53 -9.52 -14.00
C ASN A 127 -13.11 -10.99 -13.78
N GLN A 128 -14.05 -11.81 -13.33
CA GLN A 128 -13.85 -13.24 -13.04
C GLN A 128 -13.35 -14.04 -14.26
N LYS A 129 -13.71 -13.63 -15.48
CA LYS A 129 -13.32 -14.31 -16.73
C LYS A 129 -11.95 -13.87 -17.25
N PHE A 130 -11.40 -12.79 -16.72
CA PHE A 130 -10.14 -12.20 -17.18
C PHE A 130 -9.21 -11.94 -16.00
N PHE A 131 -9.28 -12.81 -14.98
CA PHE A 131 -8.46 -12.70 -13.80
C PHE A 131 -7.00 -12.99 -14.14
N CYS A 132 -6.09 -12.11 -13.69
CA CYS A 132 -4.68 -12.10 -14.11
C CYS A 132 -4.49 -12.17 -15.63
N GLY A 133 -5.26 -11.38 -16.39
CA GLY A 133 -5.16 -11.39 -17.86
C GLY A 133 -5.77 -12.63 -18.53
N GLY A 134 -6.54 -13.44 -17.78
CA GLY A 134 -7.12 -14.70 -18.25
C GLY A 134 -6.25 -15.93 -17.98
N GLU A 135 -5.07 -15.77 -17.39
CA GLU A 135 -4.18 -16.88 -17.03
C GLU A 135 -4.72 -17.72 -15.86
N ILE A 136 -5.52 -17.11 -14.99
CA ILE A 136 -6.09 -17.77 -13.82
C ILE A 136 -7.61 -17.77 -13.96
N LYS A 137 -8.21 -18.97 -13.96
CA LYS A 137 -9.65 -19.11 -13.79
C LYS A 137 -9.97 -19.00 -12.30
N ALA A 138 -10.63 -17.92 -11.90
CA ALA A 138 -11.02 -17.73 -10.51
C ALA A 138 -11.97 -18.85 -10.05
N ASP A 139 -11.65 -19.52 -8.95
CA ASP A 139 -12.48 -20.55 -8.34
C ASP A 139 -13.64 -19.92 -7.56
N MET A 140 -14.64 -19.45 -8.32
CA MET A 140 -15.83 -18.81 -7.73
C MET A 140 -16.70 -19.78 -6.95
N GLU A 141 -16.62 -21.09 -7.21
CA GLU A 141 -17.36 -22.09 -6.46
C GLU A 141 -16.85 -22.15 -5.02
N SER A 142 -15.54 -22.27 -4.85
CA SER A 142 -14.89 -22.22 -3.53
C SER A 142 -15.11 -20.87 -2.85
N VAL A 143 -15.02 -19.75 -3.59
CA VAL A 143 -15.29 -18.41 -3.03
C VAL A 143 -16.72 -18.33 -2.49
N ASN A 144 -17.72 -18.73 -3.28
CA ASN A 144 -19.13 -18.67 -2.90
C ASN A 144 -19.43 -19.54 -1.66
N LYS A 145 -18.88 -20.74 -1.61
CA LYS A 145 -19.03 -21.64 -0.46
C LYS A 145 -18.43 -21.06 0.83
N ASN A 146 -17.21 -20.52 0.75
CA ASN A 146 -16.52 -19.98 1.92
C ASN A 146 -17.14 -18.66 2.39
N ILE A 147 -17.55 -17.77 1.47
CA ILE A 147 -18.20 -16.50 1.85
C ILE A 147 -19.60 -16.74 2.42
N GLU A 148 -20.35 -17.74 1.96
CA GLU A 148 -21.66 -18.07 2.53
C GLU A 148 -21.54 -18.45 4.01
N SER A 149 -20.64 -19.38 4.33
CA SER A 149 -20.35 -19.76 5.73
C SER A 149 -19.91 -18.56 6.57
N PHE A 150 -19.07 -17.68 6.00
CA PHE A 150 -18.59 -16.48 6.69
C PHE A 150 -19.70 -15.44 6.93
N ALA A 151 -20.55 -15.21 5.92
CA ALA A 151 -21.66 -14.27 5.97
C ALA A 151 -22.76 -14.71 6.96
N GLN A 152 -23.02 -16.03 7.04
CA GLN A 152 -23.96 -16.61 8.01
C GLN A 152 -23.54 -16.30 9.46
N LYS A 153 -22.24 -16.39 9.79
CA LYS A 153 -21.73 -16.04 11.13
C LYS A 153 -22.01 -14.58 11.51
N LEU A 154 -21.94 -13.68 10.53
CA LEU A 154 -22.18 -12.24 10.72
C LEU A 154 -23.65 -11.83 10.56
N LYS A 155 -24.53 -12.74 10.12
CA LYS A 155 -25.94 -12.47 9.80
C LYS A 155 -26.11 -11.38 8.73
N PHE A 156 -25.23 -11.37 7.74
CA PHE A 156 -25.30 -10.48 6.56
C PHE A 156 -25.49 -11.29 5.28
N SER A 157 -25.92 -10.61 4.21
CA SER A 157 -25.85 -11.20 2.87
C SER A 157 -24.39 -11.30 2.38
N ILE A 158 -24.15 -12.16 1.39
CA ILE A 158 -22.85 -12.29 0.72
C ILE A 158 -22.36 -10.92 0.19
N ALA A 159 -23.25 -10.17 -0.45
CA ALA A 159 -22.93 -8.87 -1.03
C ALA A 159 -22.58 -7.81 0.04
N GLU A 160 -23.31 -7.78 1.16
CA GLU A 160 -22.99 -6.90 2.29
C GLU A 160 -21.65 -7.27 2.93
N THR A 161 -21.40 -8.57 3.09
CA THR A 161 -20.16 -9.07 3.67
C THR A 161 -18.95 -8.68 2.81
N ALA A 162 -19.01 -8.90 1.50
CA ALA A 162 -17.95 -8.50 0.57
C ALA A 162 -17.71 -6.97 0.60
N ARG A 163 -18.78 -6.16 0.61
CA ARG A 163 -18.66 -4.70 0.75
C ARG A 163 -18.05 -4.30 2.10
N GLY A 164 -18.40 -4.99 3.18
CA GLY A 164 -17.85 -4.77 4.52
C GLY A 164 -16.35 -5.02 4.57
N ILE A 165 -15.89 -6.14 3.99
CA ILE A 165 -14.47 -6.48 3.88
C ILE A 165 -13.71 -5.39 3.13
N ILE A 166 -14.19 -4.99 1.94
CA ILE A 166 -13.58 -3.91 1.16
C ILE A 166 -13.53 -2.60 1.94
N ARG A 167 -14.61 -2.26 2.67
CA ARG A 167 -14.69 -1.02 3.46
C ARG A 167 -13.68 -1.02 4.59
N ILE A 168 -13.49 -2.14 5.29
CA ILE A 168 -12.49 -2.24 6.36
C ILE A 168 -11.08 -2.18 5.78
N ALA A 169 -10.81 -2.88 4.68
CA ALA A 169 -9.53 -2.79 3.98
C ALA A 169 -9.20 -1.34 3.57
N ASN A 170 -10.18 -0.61 3.02
CA ASN A 170 -10.04 0.81 2.70
C ASN A 170 -9.73 1.64 3.96
N ASN A 171 -10.47 1.45 5.06
CA ASN A 171 -10.24 2.18 6.31
C ASN A 171 -8.83 1.96 6.87
N ASN A 172 -8.31 0.74 6.76
CA ASN A 172 -6.93 0.45 7.14
C ASN A 172 -5.93 1.22 6.26
N MET A 173 -6.11 1.21 4.94
CA MET A 173 -5.27 1.97 4.01
C MET A 173 -5.36 3.49 4.25
N ILE A 174 -6.54 4.02 4.62
CA ILE A 174 -6.70 5.44 5.01
C ILE A 174 -5.80 5.79 6.20
N ASN A 175 -5.71 4.92 7.21
CA ASN A 175 -4.83 5.18 8.35
C ASN A 175 -3.37 5.24 7.91
N ALA A 176 -2.93 4.38 6.99
CA ALA A 176 -1.60 4.44 6.42
C ALA A 176 -1.35 5.75 5.65
N LEU A 177 -2.31 6.17 4.81
CA LEU A 177 -2.22 7.43 4.07
C LEU A 177 -2.16 8.64 5.02
N LYS A 178 -2.89 8.63 6.14
CA LYS A 178 -2.80 9.68 7.17
C LYS A 178 -1.43 9.73 7.85
N LEU A 179 -0.77 8.58 8.05
CA LEU A 179 0.58 8.52 8.63
C LEU A 179 1.63 9.20 7.75
N VAL A 180 1.49 9.13 6.42
CA VAL A 180 2.42 9.81 5.50
C VAL A 180 2.04 11.26 5.18
N SER A 181 0.78 11.64 5.43
CA SER A 181 0.25 12.98 5.12
C SER A 181 -0.10 13.78 6.38
N VAL A 182 -1.35 13.68 6.86
CA VAL A 182 -1.93 14.49 7.95
C VAL A 182 -1.08 14.47 9.20
N ASN A 183 -0.57 13.29 9.61
CA ASN A 183 0.23 13.16 10.81
C ASN A 183 1.61 13.84 10.71
N LYS A 184 2.03 14.19 9.48
CA LYS A 184 3.25 14.94 9.18
C LYS A 184 2.97 16.41 8.84
N GLY A 185 1.74 16.88 9.01
CA GLY A 185 1.34 18.27 8.78
C GLY A 185 0.91 18.60 7.35
N TYR A 186 0.73 17.60 6.49
CA TYR A 186 0.29 17.81 5.10
C TYR A 186 -1.23 17.79 4.96
N ASP A 187 -1.76 18.70 4.15
CA ASP A 187 -3.16 18.70 3.74
C ASP A 187 -3.34 17.86 2.46
N PRO A 188 -4.00 16.67 2.50
CA PRO A 188 -4.17 15.82 1.32
C PRO A 188 -4.90 16.50 0.15
N ARG A 189 -5.65 17.59 0.40
CA ARG A 189 -6.34 18.37 -0.65
C ARG A 189 -5.38 19.06 -1.61
N GLU A 190 -4.12 19.26 -1.21
CA GLU A 190 -3.06 19.86 -2.02
C GLU A 190 -2.28 18.84 -2.85
N PHE A 191 -2.64 17.56 -2.78
CA PHE A 191 -1.91 16.45 -3.38
C PHE A 191 -2.72 15.75 -4.46
N THR A 192 -2.03 15.03 -5.33
CA THR A 192 -2.61 14.04 -6.25
C THR A 192 -2.28 12.62 -5.76
N LEU A 193 -3.26 11.72 -5.77
CA LEU A 193 -3.02 10.30 -5.45
C LEU A 193 -2.56 9.57 -6.72
N VAL A 194 -1.36 9.01 -6.70
CA VAL A 194 -0.88 8.08 -7.73
C VAL A 194 -0.98 6.67 -7.18
N ALA A 195 -1.87 5.87 -7.75
CA ALA A 195 -2.14 4.51 -7.30
C ALA A 195 -1.60 3.48 -8.29
N PHE A 196 -0.82 2.53 -7.78
CA PHE A 196 -0.19 1.47 -8.55
C PHE A 196 -0.14 0.14 -7.76
N GLY A 197 0.53 -0.86 -8.31
CA GLY A 197 0.40 -2.25 -7.90
C GLY A 197 -0.82 -2.91 -8.52
N GLY A 198 -0.97 -4.22 -8.29
CA GLY A 198 -2.09 -5.00 -8.82
C GLY A 198 -3.45 -4.60 -8.19
N GLY A 199 -3.43 -4.09 -6.96
CA GLY A 199 -4.62 -3.72 -6.21
C GLY A 199 -4.94 -2.21 -6.19
N GLY A 200 -3.98 -1.34 -6.52
CA GLY A 200 -4.09 0.09 -6.21
C GLY A 200 -5.33 0.75 -6.79
N GLY A 201 -5.59 0.50 -8.07
CA GLY A 201 -6.74 1.08 -8.79
C GLY A 201 -8.10 0.69 -8.20
N MET A 202 -8.22 -0.48 -7.56
CA MET A 202 -9.48 -0.95 -6.95
C MET A 202 -9.87 -0.16 -5.70
N HIS A 203 -8.89 0.46 -5.03
CA HIS A 203 -9.08 1.17 -3.77
C HIS A 203 -8.96 2.70 -3.95
N ALA A 204 -8.17 3.16 -4.93
CA ALA A 204 -7.73 4.55 -5.08
C ALA A 204 -8.85 5.59 -4.99
N THR A 205 -9.95 5.43 -5.73
CA THR A 205 -11.03 6.43 -5.77
C THR A 205 -11.78 6.54 -4.45
N SER A 206 -11.99 5.41 -3.76
CA SER A 206 -12.61 5.40 -2.44
C SER A 206 -11.70 6.08 -1.41
N LEU A 207 -10.40 5.83 -1.50
CA LEU A 207 -9.42 6.40 -0.58
C LEU A 207 -9.26 7.91 -0.80
N ALA A 208 -9.16 8.34 -2.06
CA ALA A 208 -9.08 9.74 -2.43
C ALA A 208 -10.32 10.52 -1.96
N LYS A 209 -11.51 9.95 -2.14
CA LYS A 209 -12.76 10.57 -1.68
C LYS A 209 -12.76 10.80 -0.16
N GLU A 210 -12.37 9.80 0.61
CA GLU A 210 -12.34 9.89 2.08
C GLU A 210 -11.33 10.95 2.59
N LEU A 211 -10.21 11.13 1.87
CA LEU A 211 -9.18 12.12 2.22
C LEU A 211 -9.38 13.48 1.52
N ASN A 212 -10.44 13.65 0.73
CA ASN A 212 -10.67 14.82 -0.12
C ASN A 212 -9.51 15.14 -1.09
N ILE A 213 -8.83 14.11 -1.59
CA ILE A 213 -7.80 14.27 -2.62
C ILE A 213 -8.50 14.57 -3.95
N PRO A 214 -8.21 15.72 -4.60
CA PRO A 214 -8.96 16.19 -5.78
C PRO A 214 -8.71 15.37 -7.05
N LYS A 215 -7.57 14.68 -7.13
CA LYS A 215 -7.13 13.99 -8.35
C LYS A 215 -6.53 12.63 -8.03
N VAL A 216 -6.94 11.63 -8.82
CA VAL A 216 -6.39 10.27 -8.80
C VAL A 216 -5.79 9.97 -10.16
N ILE A 217 -4.60 9.37 -10.16
CA ILE A 217 -3.89 8.92 -11.35
C ILE A 217 -3.59 7.45 -11.19
N ILE A 218 -4.01 6.66 -12.17
CA ILE A 218 -3.69 5.24 -12.28
C ILE A 218 -2.89 5.08 -13.58
N PRO A 219 -1.57 4.84 -13.50
CA PRO A 219 -0.74 4.60 -14.67
C PRO A 219 -1.24 3.39 -15.47
N VAL A 220 -1.11 3.41 -16.81
CA VAL A 220 -1.56 2.30 -17.68
C VAL A 220 -0.95 0.96 -17.25
N ASN A 221 0.35 0.97 -16.92
CA ASN A 221 1.08 -0.20 -16.47
C ASN A 221 1.18 -0.25 -14.93
N SER A 222 0.06 0.01 -14.23
CA SER A 222 0.04 0.14 -12.76
C SER A 222 0.60 -1.07 -12.02
N SER A 223 0.35 -2.29 -12.52
CA SER A 223 0.80 -3.54 -11.89
C SER A 223 2.31 -3.73 -11.90
N VAL A 224 3.01 -3.12 -12.86
CA VAL A 224 4.47 -3.20 -13.03
C VAL A 224 5.15 -1.83 -12.87
N PHE A 225 4.45 -0.87 -12.26
CA PHE A 225 4.89 0.52 -12.18
C PHE A 225 6.23 0.69 -11.46
N SER A 226 6.52 -0.14 -10.45
CA SER A 226 7.81 -0.12 -9.76
C SER A 226 8.98 -0.49 -10.67
N ALA A 227 8.78 -1.42 -11.61
CA ALA A 227 9.79 -1.75 -12.62
C ALA A 227 10.00 -0.58 -13.59
N TRP A 228 8.92 0.08 -13.99
CA TRP A 228 9.00 1.30 -14.81
C TRP A 228 9.75 2.42 -14.08
N GLY A 229 9.47 2.65 -12.80
CA GLY A 229 10.18 3.63 -11.98
C GLY A 229 11.68 3.35 -11.83
N MET A 230 12.08 2.06 -11.81
CA MET A 230 13.48 1.67 -11.83
C MET A 230 14.17 2.01 -13.15
N LEU A 231 13.48 1.90 -14.29
CA LEU A 231 14.02 2.29 -15.59
C LEU A 231 14.18 3.81 -15.74
N MET A 232 13.38 4.58 -15.00
CA MET A 232 13.41 6.04 -15.00
C MET A 232 14.41 6.62 -13.98
N SER A 233 14.96 5.82 -13.08
CA SER A 233 15.86 6.29 -12.03
C SER A 233 17.30 6.38 -12.51
N ASP A 234 17.94 7.52 -12.27
CA ASP A 234 19.38 7.70 -12.50
C ASP A 234 20.23 6.89 -11.53
N LEU A 235 21.47 6.61 -11.94
CA LEU A 235 22.47 6.05 -11.03
C LEU A 235 22.80 7.07 -9.95
N ARG A 236 22.41 6.76 -8.71
CA ARG A 236 22.65 7.60 -7.52
C ARG A 236 23.52 6.87 -6.51
N ARG A 237 24.43 7.60 -5.87
CA ARG A 237 25.22 7.13 -4.72
C ARG A 237 25.11 8.16 -3.60
N ASP A 238 24.52 7.76 -2.49
CA ASP A 238 24.41 8.57 -1.30
C ASP A 238 25.54 8.23 -0.32
N TYR A 239 26.25 9.25 0.16
CA TYR A 239 27.30 9.13 1.17
C TYR A 239 26.90 9.97 2.39
N ILE A 240 27.06 9.41 3.59
CA ILE A 240 26.78 10.09 4.85
C ILE A 240 28.07 10.13 5.67
N LEU A 241 28.43 11.32 6.14
CA LEU A 241 29.56 11.53 7.05
C LEU A 241 29.07 12.31 8.27
N THR A 242 29.24 11.74 9.46
CA THR A 242 28.96 12.43 10.72
C THR A 242 30.19 13.22 11.14
N LYS A 243 30.08 14.56 11.20
CA LYS A 243 31.13 15.44 11.73
C LYS A 243 30.65 16.06 13.04
N LEU A 244 31.34 15.74 14.14
CA LEU A 244 31.08 16.32 15.45
C LEU A 244 31.86 17.63 15.58
N THR A 245 31.21 18.68 16.05
CA THR A 245 31.86 19.97 16.36
C THR A 245 31.24 20.57 17.62
N THR A 246 32.04 21.37 18.34
CA THR A 246 31.52 22.19 19.43
C THR A 246 30.70 23.33 18.83
N MET A 247 29.56 23.64 19.42
CA MET A 247 28.71 24.75 18.96
C MET A 247 29.32 26.08 19.43
N ASN A 248 30.16 26.68 18.57
CA ASN A 248 30.82 27.96 18.75
C ASN A 248 30.74 28.78 17.44
N GLU A 249 31.34 29.98 17.40
CA GLU A 249 31.30 30.86 16.21
C GLU A 249 31.94 30.21 14.96
N ASP A 250 32.93 29.35 15.15
CA ASP A 250 33.60 28.59 14.07
C ASP A 250 32.77 27.42 13.52
N ALA A 251 31.73 27.00 14.25
CA ALA A 251 30.87 25.88 13.82
C ALA A 251 30.09 26.20 12.54
N THR A 252 29.89 27.49 12.24
CA THR A 252 29.13 27.97 11.08
C THR A 252 29.77 27.57 9.74
N GLU A 253 31.10 27.49 9.67
CA GLU A 253 31.83 27.00 8.49
C GLU A 253 31.77 25.48 8.34
N VAL A 254 31.51 24.75 9.43
CA VAL A 254 31.43 23.29 9.44
C VAL A 254 30.02 22.79 9.11
N LEU A 255 28.98 23.60 9.35
CA LEU A 255 27.57 23.27 9.14
C LEU A 255 27.03 23.66 7.75
N ASN A 256 27.69 24.60 7.06
CA ASN A 256 27.37 25.01 5.67
C ASN A 256 28.13 24.16 4.64
#